data_AF-A0A661MPK0-F1
#
_entry.id   AF-A0A661MPK0-F1
#
_cell.length_a   1.000
_cell.length_b   1.000
_cell.length_c   1.000
_cell.angle_alpha   90.00
_cell.angle_beta   90.00
_cell.angle_gamma   90.00
#
_symmetry.space_group_name_H-M   'P 1'
#
loop_
_entity.id
_entity.type
_entity.pdbx_description
1 polymer ?
#
loop_
_entity_poly.entity_id
_entity_poly.type
_entity_poly.pdbx_seq_one_letter_code
_entity_poly.pdbx_strand_id
1 'polypeptide(L)'
;MKAKHIALALLLGVILGCGGSQKPKAGSLPQGATFYGVWQSPQYGNMHLCQSGNQVIGDYVKHERAGRIQGDVDGDLLVFQWEDRRELVSGKPQVRRGRGYFRIQIGEDGDQYVKGEWGMDDDLSGGGPWNAVKLRRGQPDRCTGADEPISLEDKQHPWDVEDESP
;
A
#
# COMPACT_ATOMS: atom_id res chain seq x y z
N MET A 1 -22.54 -69.32 -9.46
CA MET A 1 -21.68 -68.14 -9.73
C MET A 1 -22.59 -66.92 -9.81
N LYS A 2 -22.51 -66.00 -8.84
CA LYS A 2 -23.24 -64.72 -8.85
C LYS A 2 -22.29 -63.64 -8.34
N ALA A 3 -21.74 -62.86 -9.26
CA ALA A 3 -20.86 -61.74 -8.96
C ALA A 3 -21.70 -60.59 -8.39
N LYS A 4 -21.32 -60.08 -7.22
CA LYS A 4 -21.94 -58.90 -6.61
C LYS A 4 -21.18 -57.66 -7.08
N HIS A 5 -21.88 -56.75 -7.74
CA HIS A 5 -21.34 -55.47 -8.19
C HIS A 5 -21.05 -54.58 -6.97
N ILE A 6 -19.79 -54.18 -6.80
CA ILE A 6 -19.35 -53.16 -5.86
C ILE A 6 -19.44 -51.83 -6.61
N ALA A 7 -20.46 -51.04 -6.31
CA ALA A 7 -20.55 -49.65 -6.78
C ALA A 7 -19.74 -48.77 -5.83
N LEU A 8 -18.53 -48.39 -6.27
CA LEU A 8 -17.69 -47.41 -5.59
C LEU A 8 -18.11 -46.01 -6.03
N ALA A 9 -18.91 -45.32 -5.22
CA ALA A 9 -19.31 -43.94 -5.46
C ALA A 9 -18.15 -42.99 -5.10
N LEU A 10 -17.43 -42.51 -6.11
CA LEU A 10 -16.45 -41.44 -6.00
C LEU A 10 -17.21 -40.10 -5.88
N LEU A 11 -17.37 -39.59 -4.65
CA LEU A 11 -17.82 -38.23 -4.38
C LEU A 11 -16.63 -37.27 -4.57
N LEU A 12 -16.51 -36.74 -5.79
CA LEU A 12 -15.56 -35.68 -6.13
C LEU A 12 -16.11 -34.34 -5.60
N GLY A 13 -15.71 -33.95 -4.39
CA GLY A 13 -15.99 -32.64 -3.83
C GLY A 13 -15.13 -31.56 -4.49
N VAL A 14 -15.67 -30.90 -5.50
CA VAL A 14 -15.05 -29.72 -6.11
C VAL A 14 -15.32 -28.52 -5.20
N ILE A 15 -14.36 -28.18 -4.35
CA ILE A 15 -14.37 -26.94 -3.57
C ILE A 15 -13.77 -25.84 -4.46
N LEU A 16 -14.58 -25.25 -5.33
CA LEU A 16 -14.25 -23.98 -6.00
C LEU A 16 -14.46 -22.85 -4.98
N GLY A 17 -13.53 -22.74 -4.03
CA GLY A 17 -13.40 -21.55 -3.19
C GLY A 17 -12.84 -20.41 -4.04
N CYS A 18 -13.72 -19.66 -4.70
CA CYS A 18 -13.36 -18.39 -5.32
C CYS A 18 -13.05 -17.41 -4.18
N GLY A 19 -11.77 -17.34 -3.79
CA GLY A 19 -11.28 -16.43 -2.76
C GLY A 19 -11.22 -15.01 -3.29
N GLY A 20 -12.37 -14.37 -3.48
CA GLY A 20 -12.41 -12.93 -3.72
C GLY A 20 -11.93 -12.18 -2.48
N SER A 21 -11.00 -11.25 -2.64
CA SER A 21 -10.50 -10.41 -1.55
C SER A 21 -11.63 -9.56 -0.95
N GLN A 22 -12.21 -10.03 0.15
CA GLN A 22 -13.28 -9.30 0.83
C GLN A 22 -12.73 -8.03 1.51
N LYS A 23 -13.38 -6.88 1.28
CA LYS A 23 -13.03 -5.62 1.95
C LYS A 23 -13.06 -5.79 3.47
N PRO A 24 -11.98 -5.43 4.20
CA PRO A 24 -12.00 -5.44 5.65
C PRO A 24 -13.08 -4.52 6.21
N LYS A 25 -13.67 -4.88 7.35
CA LYS A 25 -14.65 -4.03 8.03
C LYS A 25 -13.93 -2.89 8.77
N ALA A 26 -14.37 -1.66 8.55
CA ALA A 26 -13.88 -0.49 9.28
C ALA A 26 -14.18 -0.59 10.79
N GLY A 27 -13.22 -0.15 11.59
CA GLY A 27 -13.35 0.08 13.03
C GLY A 27 -13.36 1.57 13.37
N SER A 28 -13.47 1.88 14.65
CA SER A 28 -13.38 3.27 15.12
C SER A 28 -11.96 3.81 14.98
N LEU A 29 -11.81 5.01 14.42
CA LEU A 29 -10.52 5.69 14.34
C LEU A 29 -9.98 5.97 15.75
N PRO A 30 -8.74 5.56 16.09
CA PRO A 30 -8.14 5.90 17.37
C PRO A 30 -8.05 7.42 17.57
N GLN A 31 -8.19 7.87 18.81
CA GLN A 31 -8.21 9.30 19.13
C GLN A 31 -6.91 9.98 18.68
N GLY A 32 -7.04 11.12 17.98
CA GLY A 32 -5.90 11.91 17.49
C GLY A 32 -5.15 11.26 16.30
N ALA A 33 -5.63 10.12 15.81
CA ALA A 33 -5.03 9.48 14.66
C ALA A 33 -5.57 10.05 13.34
N THR A 34 -4.73 10.01 12.31
CA THR A 34 -5.06 10.48 10.96
C THR A 34 -4.08 9.87 9.98
N PHE A 35 -4.55 9.59 8.76
CA PHE A 35 -3.70 9.15 7.66
C PHE A 35 -2.78 10.26 7.15
N TYR A 36 -3.07 11.54 7.44
CA TYR A 36 -2.19 12.66 7.09
C TYR A 36 -0.82 12.53 7.78
N GLY A 37 0.26 12.56 7.01
CA GLY A 37 1.62 12.54 7.53
C GLY A 37 2.62 11.82 6.63
N VAL A 38 3.88 11.79 7.07
CA VAL A 38 4.91 10.94 6.46
C VAL A 38 4.97 9.62 7.21
N TRP A 39 4.86 8.52 6.47
CA TRP A 39 4.86 7.15 6.98
C TRP A 39 6.06 6.40 6.43
N GLN A 40 6.93 5.91 7.30
CA GLN A 40 8.12 5.16 6.89
C GLN A 40 7.77 3.67 6.75
N SER A 41 7.82 3.16 5.52
CA SER A 41 7.69 1.74 5.21
C SER A 41 9.07 1.12 4.93
N PRO A 42 9.44 0.01 5.57
CA PRO A 42 10.65 -0.72 5.21
C PRO A 42 10.67 -1.15 3.73
N GLN A 43 9.51 -1.47 3.15
CA GLN A 43 9.38 -1.97 1.79
C GLN A 43 9.32 -0.84 0.75
N TYR A 44 8.66 0.27 1.08
CA TYR A 44 8.28 1.31 0.12
C TYR A 44 8.87 2.69 0.40
N GLY A 45 9.68 2.84 1.45
CA GLY A 45 10.33 4.11 1.78
C GLY A 45 9.38 5.06 2.50
N ASN A 46 9.66 6.36 2.39
CA ASN A 46 8.80 7.38 2.97
C ASN A 46 7.57 7.56 2.08
N MET A 47 6.41 7.28 2.65
CA MET A 47 5.11 7.53 2.02
C MET A 47 4.57 8.86 2.53
N HIS A 48 4.24 9.77 1.61
CA HIS A 48 3.71 11.09 1.92
C HIS A 48 2.21 11.01 1.68
N LEU A 49 1.41 11.01 2.76
CA LEU A 49 -0.04 10.88 2.67
C LEU A 49 -0.71 12.20 3.06
N CYS A 50 -1.52 12.73 2.14
CA CYS A 50 -2.30 13.95 2.34
C CYS A 50 -3.79 13.60 2.39
N GLN A 51 -4.36 13.70 3.59
CA GLN A 51 -5.79 13.49 3.82
C GLN A 51 -6.56 14.81 3.74
N SER A 52 -7.66 14.83 2.97
CA SER A 52 -8.64 15.90 2.94
C SER A 52 -10.05 15.32 3.08
N GLY A 53 -10.68 15.55 4.24
CA GLY A 53 -11.90 14.86 4.62
C GLY A 53 -11.70 13.34 4.62
N ASN A 54 -12.51 12.64 3.82
CA ASN A 54 -12.42 11.19 3.67
C ASN A 54 -11.53 10.76 2.48
N GLN A 55 -10.94 11.68 1.74
CA GLN A 55 -10.04 11.36 0.64
C GLN A 55 -8.60 11.37 1.12
N VAL A 56 -7.80 10.41 0.65
CA VAL A 56 -6.35 10.40 0.81
C VAL A 56 -5.71 10.28 -0.57
N ILE A 57 -4.77 11.16 -0.84
CA ILE A 57 -3.79 11.00 -1.90
C ILE A 57 -2.42 10.82 -1.27
N GLY A 58 -1.53 10.14 -1.97
CA GLY A 58 -0.15 10.08 -1.55
C GLY A 58 0.77 9.48 -2.58
N ASP A 59 2.05 9.56 -2.26
CA ASP A 59 3.13 9.00 -3.06
C ASP A 59 4.18 8.36 -2.17
N TYR A 60 5.05 7.57 -2.78
CA TYR A 60 6.27 7.07 -2.17
C TYR A 60 7.36 6.91 -3.22
N VAL A 61 8.60 7.04 -2.78
CA VAL A 61 9.80 6.80 -3.58
C VAL A 61 10.75 5.93 -2.77
N LYS A 62 11.32 4.92 -3.44
CA LYS A 62 12.38 4.10 -2.89
C LYS A 62 13.23 3.51 -4.02
N HIS A 63 14.48 3.94 -4.13
CA HIS A 63 15.39 3.51 -5.19
C HIS A 63 14.76 3.73 -6.58
N GLU A 64 14.73 2.71 -7.45
CA GLU A 64 14.16 2.79 -8.80
C GLU A 64 12.62 2.74 -8.85
N ARG A 65 11.97 2.75 -7.69
CA ARG A 65 10.51 2.62 -7.54
C ARG A 65 9.91 3.96 -7.10
N ALA A 66 8.87 4.38 -7.81
CA ALA A 66 7.95 5.41 -7.37
C ALA A 66 6.53 4.86 -7.44
N GLY A 67 5.68 5.22 -6.48
CA GLY A 67 4.28 4.87 -6.57
C GLY A 67 3.35 5.92 -6.02
N ARG A 68 2.09 5.76 -6.39
CA ARG A 68 0.97 6.65 -6.06
C ARG A 68 -0.12 5.87 -5.35
N ILE A 69 -0.82 6.56 -4.47
CA ILE A 69 -1.93 6.04 -3.68
C ILE A 69 -3.08 7.03 -3.78
N GLN A 70 -4.28 6.53 -4.05
CA GLN A 70 -5.52 7.30 -3.94
C GLN A 70 -6.60 6.43 -3.32
N GLY A 71 -7.29 6.93 -2.29
CA GLY A 71 -8.30 6.14 -1.62
C GLY A 71 -9.21 6.90 -0.67
N ASP A 72 -10.13 6.14 -0.10
CA ASP A 72 -11.20 6.60 0.77
C ASP A 72 -11.01 6.07 2.21
N VAL A 73 -11.22 6.96 3.18
CA VAL A 73 -11.17 6.69 4.61
C VAL A 73 -12.57 6.42 5.16
N ASP A 74 -12.69 5.35 5.93
CA ASP A 74 -13.84 4.99 6.76
C ASP A 74 -13.32 4.54 8.14
N GLY A 75 -13.50 5.38 9.16
CA GLY A 75 -12.99 5.12 10.50
C GLY A 75 -11.48 4.90 10.53
N ASP A 76 -11.03 3.74 11.02
CA ASP A 76 -9.61 3.35 11.06
C ASP A 76 -9.06 2.81 9.73
N LEU A 77 -9.89 2.70 8.69
CA LEU A 77 -9.58 1.99 7.45
C LEU A 77 -9.47 2.96 6.27
N LEU A 78 -8.36 2.92 5.55
CA LEU A 78 -8.18 3.52 4.24
C LEU A 78 -8.17 2.41 3.20
N VAL A 79 -9.10 2.42 2.24
CA VAL A 79 -9.07 1.53 1.07
C VAL A 79 -8.62 2.33 -0.14
N PHE A 80 -7.62 1.85 -0.85
CA PHE A 80 -6.96 2.62 -1.89
C PHE A 80 -6.67 1.81 -3.15
N GLN A 81 -6.47 2.54 -4.24
CA GLN A 81 -5.82 2.09 -5.46
C GLN A 81 -4.36 2.54 -5.42
N TRP A 82 -3.47 1.74 -5.98
CA TRP A 82 -2.07 2.08 -6.12
C TRP A 82 -1.57 1.87 -7.55
N GLU A 83 -0.59 2.68 -7.93
CA GLU A 83 0.21 2.52 -9.13
C GLU A 83 1.68 2.51 -8.74
N ASP A 84 2.43 1.49 -9.15
CA ASP A 84 3.85 1.32 -8.91
C ASP A 84 4.59 1.40 -10.24
N ARG A 85 5.48 2.37 -10.37
CA ARG A 85 6.39 2.54 -11.50
C ARG A 85 7.78 2.12 -11.07
N ARG A 86 8.39 1.21 -11.83
CA ARG A 86 9.78 0.79 -11.64
C ARG A 86 10.58 0.99 -12.91
N GLU A 87 11.73 1.63 -12.79
CA GLU A 87 12.62 1.86 -13.93
C GLU A 87 13.95 1.16 -13.73
N LEU A 88 14.00 -0.13 -14.10
CA LEU A 88 15.23 -0.93 -14.04
C LEU A 88 16.18 -0.63 -15.20
N VAL A 89 15.65 -0.11 -16.30
CA VAL A 89 16.38 0.26 -17.51
C VAL A 89 15.87 1.63 -17.94
N SER A 90 16.80 2.58 -18.10
CA SER A 90 16.48 3.95 -18.49
C SER A 90 15.59 3.98 -19.75
N GLY A 91 14.48 4.72 -19.67
CA GLY A 91 13.50 4.90 -20.73
C GLY A 91 12.49 3.75 -20.90
N LYS A 92 12.51 2.71 -20.04
CA LYS A 92 11.58 1.57 -20.12
C LYS A 92 10.88 1.27 -18.78
N PRO A 93 10.05 2.19 -18.26
CA PRO A 93 9.37 1.98 -16.99
C PRO A 93 8.37 0.82 -17.07
N GLN A 94 8.38 -0.03 -16.05
CA GLN A 94 7.35 -1.03 -15.81
C GLN A 94 6.32 -0.45 -14.86
N VAL A 95 5.04 -0.45 -15.25
CA VAL A 95 3.95 0.06 -14.43
C VAL A 95 3.06 -1.09 -13.99
N ARG A 96 2.82 -1.18 -12.69
CA ARG A 96 1.88 -2.13 -12.07
C ARG A 96 0.80 -1.34 -11.34
N ARG A 97 -0.37 -1.94 -11.23
CA ARG A 97 -1.51 -1.35 -10.53
C ARG A 97 -2.22 -2.39 -9.71
N GLY A 98 -2.93 -1.91 -8.71
CA GLY A 98 -3.82 -2.75 -7.93
C GLY A 98 -4.51 -1.97 -6.85
N ARG A 99 -5.00 -2.69 -5.84
CA ARG A 99 -5.67 -2.11 -4.70
C ARG A 99 -5.06 -2.58 -3.40
N GLY A 100 -5.44 -1.94 -2.31
CA GLY A 100 -4.97 -2.28 -0.99
C GLY A 100 -5.77 -1.59 0.08
N TYR A 101 -5.37 -1.84 1.32
CA TYR A 101 -5.94 -1.13 2.46
C TYR A 101 -4.90 -0.90 3.54
N PHE A 102 -5.10 0.16 4.32
CA PHE A 102 -4.38 0.42 5.55
C PHE A 102 -5.35 0.52 6.70
N ARG A 103 -4.96 -0.02 7.85
CA ARG A 103 -5.61 0.19 9.14
C ARG A 103 -4.67 0.91 10.08
N ILE A 104 -5.14 1.99 10.70
CA ILE A 104 -4.39 2.69 11.74
C ILE A 104 -4.43 1.90 13.05
N GLN A 105 -3.28 1.80 13.71
CA GLN A 105 -3.11 1.25 15.05
C GLN A 105 -2.22 2.16 15.87
N ILE A 106 -2.45 2.23 17.18
CA ILE A 106 -1.54 2.88 18.13
C ILE A 106 -0.73 1.75 18.79
N GLY A 107 0.60 1.85 18.72
CA GLY A 107 1.49 0.92 19.40
C GLY A 107 1.55 1.18 20.90
N GLU A 108 2.11 0.22 21.64
CA GLU A 108 2.36 0.36 23.08
C GLU A 108 3.35 1.49 23.40
N ASP A 109 4.19 1.85 22.43
CA ASP A 109 5.11 2.98 22.43
C ASP A 109 4.42 4.34 22.20
N GLY A 110 3.11 4.34 21.93
CA GLY A 110 2.32 5.52 21.60
C GLY A 110 2.49 5.99 20.15
N ASP A 111 3.27 5.28 19.33
CA ASP A 111 3.44 5.62 17.92
C ASP A 111 2.26 5.14 17.07
N GLN A 112 2.01 5.84 15.97
CA GLN A 112 0.97 5.47 15.02
C GLN A 112 1.55 4.57 13.93
N TYR A 113 0.85 3.48 13.64
CA TYR A 113 1.20 2.50 12.62
C TYR A 113 0.07 2.39 11.61
N VAL A 114 0.41 2.23 10.34
CA VAL A 114 -0.51 1.65 9.36
C VAL A 114 -0.12 0.20 9.12
N LYS A 115 -1.10 -0.69 9.19
CA LYS A 115 -0.96 -2.09 8.80
C LYS A 115 -1.94 -2.44 7.71
N GLY A 116 -1.50 -3.20 6.74
CA GLY A 116 -2.27 -3.39 5.52
C GLY A 116 -1.77 -4.51 4.65
N GLU A 117 -2.51 -4.71 3.57
CA GLU A 117 -2.14 -5.58 2.46
C GLU A 117 -2.41 -4.85 1.14
N TRP A 118 -1.81 -5.37 0.08
CA TRP A 118 -2.10 -4.98 -1.28
C TRP A 118 -2.37 -6.23 -2.12
N GLY A 119 -3.12 -6.06 -3.21
CA GLY A 119 -3.39 -7.06 -4.24
C GLY A 119 -3.23 -6.46 -5.63
N MET A 120 -3.27 -7.34 -6.64
CA MET A 120 -3.20 -6.97 -8.05
C MET A 120 -4.60 -6.65 -8.58
N ASP A 121 -4.67 -5.74 -9.55
CA ASP A 121 -5.92 -5.37 -10.21
C ASP A 121 -7.01 -4.99 -9.19
N ASP A 122 -8.11 -5.74 -9.12
CA ASP A 122 -9.22 -5.46 -8.20
C ASP A 122 -9.07 -6.08 -6.80
N ASP A 123 -8.05 -6.92 -6.60
CA ASP A 123 -7.82 -7.58 -5.32
C ASP A 123 -7.25 -6.61 -4.28
N LEU A 124 -7.84 -6.62 -3.09
CA LEU A 124 -7.38 -5.82 -1.95
C LEU A 124 -6.20 -6.46 -1.20
N SER A 125 -5.88 -7.73 -1.50
CA SER A 125 -4.90 -8.53 -0.76
C SER A 125 -4.25 -9.59 -1.67
N GLY A 126 -3.30 -10.36 -1.12
CA GLY A 126 -2.63 -11.45 -1.84
C GLY A 126 -1.31 -11.07 -2.53
N GLY A 127 -1.01 -9.77 -2.66
CA GLY A 127 0.31 -9.26 -3.06
C GLY A 127 1.32 -9.21 -1.92
N GLY A 128 0.84 -9.08 -0.68
CA GLY A 128 1.63 -9.14 0.54
C GLY A 128 1.36 -8.00 1.52
N PRO A 129 2.04 -7.99 2.67
CA PRO A 129 1.84 -6.96 3.69
C PRO A 129 2.41 -5.61 3.25
N TRP A 130 1.72 -4.54 3.63
CA TRP A 130 2.19 -3.17 3.50
C TRP A 130 2.00 -2.46 4.83
N ASN A 131 3.12 -2.24 5.53
CA ASN A 131 3.14 -1.65 6.85
C ASN A 131 4.06 -0.43 6.88
N ALA A 132 3.74 0.54 7.72
CA ALA A 132 4.57 1.72 7.96
C ALA A 132 4.31 2.32 9.35
N VAL A 133 5.30 3.07 9.85
CA VAL A 133 5.22 3.84 11.10
C VAL A 133 5.17 5.34 10.78
N LYS A 134 4.34 6.10 11.50
CA LYS A 134 4.24 7.55 11.30
C LYS A 134 5.45 8.26 11.88
N LEU A 135 6.08 9.11 11.10
CA LEU A 135 7.12 9.99 11.60
C LEU A 135 6.50 11.14 12.40
N ARG A 136 6.85 11.24 13.69
CA ARG A 136 6.24 12.21 14.64
C ARG A 136 6.28 13.67 14.18
N ARG A 137 7.31 14.06 13.43
CA ARG A 137 7.51 15.41 12.89
C ARG A 137 7.49 15.46 11.36
N GLY A 138 7.14 14.35 10.71
CA GLY A 138 7.11 14.27 9.25
C GLY A 138 5.89 15.00 8.70
N GLN A 139 6.13 16.02 7.88
CA GLN A 139 5.09 16.72 7.14
C GLN A 139 5.15 16.31 5.67
N PRO A 140 4.02 15.91 5.05
CA PRO A 140 3.98 15.69 3.62
C PRO A 140 4.33 16.98 2.89
N ASP A 141 5.37 16.93 2.07
CA ASP A 141 5.79 17.99 1.15
C ASP A 141 5.28 17.78 -0.28
N ARG A 142 4.66 16.61 -0.53
CA ARG A 142 4.11 16.18 -1.81
C ARG A 142 2.66 15.78 -1.59
N CYS A 143 1.77 16.70 -1.95
CA CYS A 143 0.32 16.48 -1.99
C CYS A 143 -0.21 16.61 -3.42
N THR A 144 0.64 16.37 -4.43
CA THR A 144 0.24 16.48 -5.82
C THR A 144 -0.53 15.22 -6.20
N GLY A 145 -1.76 15.43 -6.68
CA GLY A 145 -2.59 14.38 -7.28
C GLY A 145 -1.93 13.81 -8.55
N ALA A 146 -2.60 12.84 -9.17
CA ALA A 146 -2.13 11.96 -10.25
C ALA A 146 -1.51 12.60 -11.52
N ASP A 147 -1.33 13.91 -11.59
CA ASP A 147 -1.01 14.61 -12.84
C ASP A 147 0.47 15.02 -13.01
N GLU A 148 1.28 15.02 -11.93
CA GLU A 148 2.73 15.33 -12.04
C GLU A 148 3.60 14.08 -11.96
N PRO A 149 4.45 13.77 -12.97
CA PRO A 149 5.31 12.60 -12.91
C PRO A 149 6.15 12.62 -11.64
N ILE A 150 6.09 11.54 -10.85
CA ILE A 150 6.97 11.41 -9.69
C ILE A 150 8.39 11.34 -10.23
N SER A 151 9.19 12.35 -9.89
CA SER A 151 10.63 12.33 -10.15
C SER A 151 11.25 11.19 -9.37
N LEU A 152 11.99 10.32 -10.06
CA LEU A 152 12.81 9.28 -9.44
C LEU A 152 14.12 9.84 -8.86
N GLU A 153 14.48 11.08 -9.20
CA GLU A 153 15.50 11.81 -8.46
C GLU A 153 14.91 12.11 -7.08
N ASP A 154 15.35 11.35 -6.07
CA ASP A 154 15.39 11.86 -4.70
C ASP A 154 15.99 13.26 -4.80
N LYS A 155 15.23 14.29 -4.39
CA LYS A 155 15.77 15.64 -4.32
C LYS A 155 16.93 15.57 -3.32
N GLN A 156 18.14 15.48 -3.85
CA GLN A 156 19.38 15.46 -3.10
C GLN A 156 19.33 16.65 -2.13
N HIS A 157 19.45 16.38 -0.83
CA HIS A 157 19.30 17.43 0.14
C HIS A 157 20.45 18.43 -0.03
N PRO A 158 20.25 19.73 0.23
CA PRO A 158 21.29 20.76 0.02
C PRO A 158 22.61 20.50 0.77
N TRP A 159 22.60 19.61 1.77
CA TRP A 159 23.76 19.21 2.58
C TRP A 159 24.55 18.04 1.97
N ASP A 160 24.02 17.37 0.94
CA ASP A 160 24.68 16.27 0.22
C ASP A 160 25.60 16.78 -0.91
N VAL A 161 25.65 18.11 -1.11
CA VAL A 161 26.64 18.75 -1.96
C VAL A 161 27.92 18.87 -1.14
N GLU A 162 28.78 17.85 -1.18
CA GLU A 162 30.15 18.03 -0.76
C GLU A 162 30.76 19.11 -1.66
N ASP A 163 31.28 20.17 -1.04
CA ASP A 163 32.02 21.25 -1.70
C ASP A 163 33.15 20.65 -2.55
N GLU A 164 32.91 20.38 -3.83
CA GLU A 164 33.98 20.34 -4.83
C GLU A 164 34.53 21.76 -4.96
N SER A 165 35.43 22.11 -4.04
CA SER A 165 36.30 23.27 -4.18
C SER A 165 37.34 22.97 -5.27
N PRO A 166 37.52 23.88 -6.25
CA PRO A 166 38.45 23.71 -7.36
C PRO A 166 39.93 23.70 -6.97
#